data_AF-A0A0X3PPK2-F1
#
_entry.id   AF-A0A0X3PPK2-F1
#
_cell.length_a   1.000
_cell.length_b   1.000
_cell.length_c   1.000
_cell.angle_alpha   90.00
_cell.angle_beta   90.00
_cell.angle_gamma   90.00
#
_symmetry.space_group_name_H-M   'P 1'
#
loop_
_entity.id
_entity.type
_entity.pdbx_description
1 polymer ?
#
loop_
_entity_poly.entity_id
_entity_poly.type
_entity_poly.pdbx_seq_one_letter_code
_entity_poly.pdbx_strand_id
1 'polypeptide(L)'
;MEATKRLDSLDSQEEQATLERNQQQRLSYELETVKKELNLRETQFNQLTQKLNQTIKESADQTQVIQELSRQLEAAKASTQQAERDLDSARRQAAAWASEQVQQQQLRLQSEQAQRGQEAADALKAALEARDRAQQTAAALEAELTNQKKAMEAQAEIIRTCEERCKASHLQEIERLNKETQELHRALDAASNSMKLAAADESSKQEIDLLKKEVSKRDAALGKLEKDCQEKHVRKLEALQVQLRRYEEEATNLNRVLDEQRNGMEERDRLIRQLKSENQQNTGPSPELEKLRAEHAQCTQQIQQKQQQLETLMKQLEDQAEEILSTKIEALTAALAEKNANIALIETSGSTNASAQQAVSQLQTERDQMQKQLRQLSFARDALTEQRKMR
;
A
#
# COMPACT_ATOMS: atom_id res chain seq x y z
N MET A 1 -156.51 -5.75 71.59
CA MET A 1 -155.50 -6.75 71.19
C MET A 1 -154.76 -6.42 69.88
N GLU A 2 -155.12 -5.35 69.15
CA GLU A 2 -154.38 -4.93 67.92
C GLU A 2 -153.25 -3.93 68.16
N ALA A 3 -153.25 -3.18 69.27
CA ALA A 3 -152.22 -2.18 69.57
C ALA A 3 -150.89 -2.81 70.03
N THR A 4 -150.92 -3.92 70.77
CA THR A 4 -149.72 -4.62 71.26
C THR A 4 -148.95 -5.33 70.15
N LYS A 5 -149.65 -5.91 69.16
CA LYS A 5 -149.01 -6.52 67.97
C LYS A 5 -148.31 -5.51 67.06
N ARG A 6 -148.71 -4.22 67.10
CA ARG A 6 -148.08 -3.16 66.30
C ARG A 6 -146.81 -2.62 66.95
N LEU A 7 -146.78 -2.53 68.29
CA LEU A 7 -145.57 -2.14 69.03
C LEU A 7 -144.47 -3.21 68.92
N ASP A 8 -144.78 -4.49 69.11
CA ASP A 8 -143.79 -5.57 68.96
C ASP A 8 -143.23 -5.65 67.52
N SER A 9 -144.02 -5.26 66.50
CA SER A 9 -143.55 -5.20 65.10
C SER A 9 -142.66 -4.00 64.80
N LEU A 10 -142.85 -2.89 65.53
CA LEU A 10 -142.04 -1.67 65.40
C LEU A 10 -140.68 -1.84 66.07
N ASP A 11 -140.64 -2.43 67.28
CA ASP A 11 -139.39 -2.76 67.97
C ASP A 11 -138.58 -3.80 67.19
N SER A 12 -139.22 -4.82 66.62
CA SER A 12 -138.56 -5.80 65.75
C SER A 12 -138.04 -5.18 64.43
N GLN A 13 -138.72 -4.16 63.89
CA GLN A 13 -138.25 -3.42 62.71
C GLN A 13 -137.06 -2.50 63.05
N GLU A 14 -137.04 -1.90 64.25
CA GLU A 14 -135.96 -1.02 64.69
C GLU A 14 -134.69 -1.81 65.05
N GLU A 15 -134.83 -2.98 65.66
CA GLU A 15 -133.75 -3.95 65.85
C GLU A 15 -133.19 -4.47 64.51
N GLN A 16 -134.06 -4.74 63.54
CA GLN A 16 -133.62 -5.17 62.21
C GLN A 16 -132.89 -4.05 61.45
N ALA A 17 -133.39 -2.80 61.53
CA ALA A 17 -132.74 -1.64 60.92
C ALA A 17 -131.36 -1.33 61.55
N THR A 18 -131.21 -1.52 62.86
CA THR A 18 -129.91 -1.37 63.53
C THR A 18 -128.94 -2.49 63.17
N LEU A 19 -129.41 -3.73 63.02
CA LEU A 19 -128.59 -4.85 62.57
C LEU A 19 -128.09 -4.64 61.12
N GLU A 20 -128.96 -4.21 60.22
CA GLU A 20 -128.62 -3.88 58.83
C GLU A 20 -127.63 -2.71 58.75
N ARG A 21 -127.79 -1.68 59.59
CA ARG A 21 -126.86 -0.54 59.66
C ARG A 21 -125.47 -0.97 60.16
N ASN A 22 -125.41 -1.83 61.18
CA ASN A 22 -124.16 -2.39 61.68
C ASN A 22 -123.48 -3.27 60.61
N GLN A 23 -124.25 -4.05 59.86
CA GLN A 23 -123.74 -4.86 58.76
C GLN A 23 -123.21 -3.98 57.61
N GLN A 24 -123.91 -2.91 57.25
CA GLN A 24 -123.44 -1.93 56.26
C GLN A 24 -122.14 -1.24 56.70
N GLN A 25 -122.01 -0.87 57.98
CA GLN A 25 -120.78 -0.29 58.49
C GLN A 25 -119.59 -1.26 58.43
N ARG A 26 -119.81 -2.53 58.79
CA ARG A 26 -118.77 -3.58 58.66
C ARG A 26 -118.35 -3.78 57.21
N LEU A 27 -119.31 -3.94 56.31
CA LEU A 27 -119.04 -4.09 54.88
C LEU A 27 -118.33 -2.86 54.30
N SER A 28 -118.69 -1.65 54.74
CA SER A 28 -118.01 -0.42 54.31
C SER A 28 -116.55 -0.38 54.79
N TYR A 29 -116.26 -0.82 56.01
CA TYR A 29 -114.91 -0.88 56.55
C TYR A 29 -114.05 -1.94 55.84
N GLU A 30 -114.62 -3.12 55.60
CA GLU A 30 -113.97 -4.20 54.85
C GLU A 30 -113.66 -3.75 53.41
N LEU A 31 -114.62 -3.11 52.74
CA LEU A 31 -114.45 -2.59 51.38
C LEU A 31 -113.36 -1.51 51.30
N GLU A 32 -113.28 -0.62 52.29
CA GLU A 32 -112.22 0.39 52.36
C GLU A 32 -110.84 -0.23 52.65
N THR A 33 -110.80 -1.29 53.46
CA THR A 33 -109.57 -2.04 53.75
C THR A 33 -109.06 -2.73 52.49
N VAL A 34 -109.94 -3.44 51.76
CA VAL A 34 -109.62 -4.10 50.49
C VAL A 34 -109.15 -3.08 49.45
N LYS A 35 -109.77 -1.89 49.36
CA LYS A 35 -109.30 -0.83 48.45
C LYS A 35 -107.88 -0.37 48.75
N LYS A 36 -107.52 -0.19 50.03
CA LYS A 36 -106.17 0.22 50.42
C LYS A 36 -105.15 -0.87 50.11
N GLU A 37 -105.48 -2.13 50.38
CA GLU A 37 -104.63 -3.26 50.01
C GLU A 37 -104.47 -3.38 48.49
N LEU A 38 -105.55 -3.21 47.72
CA LEU A 38 -105.51 -3.21 46.26
C LEU A 38 -104.58 -2.12 45.74
N ASN A 39 -104.72 -0.88 46.23
CA ASN A 39 -103.84 0.23 45.84
C ASN A 39 -102.37 -0.04 46.22
N LEU A 40 -102.11 -0.62 47.39
CA LEU A 40 -100.76 -0.99 47.79
C LEU A 40 -100.17 -2.09 46.88
N ARG A 41 -100.98 -3.09 46.52
CA ARG A 41 -100.56 -4.15 45.60
C ARG A 41 -100.34 -3.63 44.19
N GLU A 42 -101.17 -2.71 43.71
CA GLU A 42 -101.02 -2.07 42.41
C GLU A 42 -99.74 -1.24 42.32
N THR A 43 -99.44 -0.44 43.35
CA THR A 43 -98.19 0.33 43.41
C THR A 43 -96.95 -0.57 43.47
N GLN A 44 -96.98 -1.66 44.25
CA GLN A 44 -95.91 -2.67 44.27
C GLN A 44 -95.74 -3.33 42.90
N PHE A 45 -96.85 -3.70 42.24
CA PHE A 45 -96.84 -4.32 40.92
C PHE A 45 -96.22 -3.39 39.87
N ASN A 46 -96.57 -2.10 39.89
CA ASN A 46 -96.03 -1.10 38.98
C ASN A 46 -94.51 -0.90 39.20
N GLN A 47 -94.05 -0.85 40.45
CA GLN A 47 -92.62 -0.75 40.77
C GLN A 47 -91.83 -1.97 40.31
N LEU A 48 -92.36 -3.18 40.53
CA LEU A 48 -91.73 -4.43 40.07
C LEU A 48 -91.68 -4.49 38.54
N THR A 49 -92.73 -4.06 37.87
CA THR A 49 -92.79 -4.00 36.40
C THR A 49 -91.72 -3.05 35.84
N GLN A 50 -91.56 -1.87 36.46
CA GLN A 50 -90.50 -0.93 36.07
C GLN A 50 -89.10 -1.51 36.28
N LYS A 51 -88.84 -2.15 37.42
CA LYS A 51 -87.56 -2.83 37.68
C LYS A 51 -87.29 -3.95 36.69
N LEU A 52 -88.31 -4.74 36.34
CA LEU A 52 -88.19 -5.81 35.36
C LEU A 52 -87.84 -5.25 33.97
N ASN A 53 -88.56 -4.22 33.52
CA ASN A 53 -88.29 -3.57 32.23
C ASN A 53 -86.88 -2.97 32.18
N GLN A 54 -86.42 -2.35 33.28
CA GLN A 54 -85.06 -1.83 33.38
C GLN A 54 -84.02 -2.94 33.29
N THR A 55 -84.23 -4.05 34.01
CA THR A 55 -83.33 -5.22 33.98
C THR A 55 -83.27 -5.86 32.59
N ILE A 56 -84.41 -5.95 31.90
CA ILE A 56 -84.47 -6.46 30.52
C ILE A 56 -83.65 -5.56 29.58
N LYS A 57 -83.79 -4.24 29.72
CA LYS A 57 -83.02 -3.28 28.92
C LYS A 57 -81.52 -3.41 29.17
N GLU A 58 -81.09 -3.45 30.43
CA GLU A 58 -79.69 -3.62 30.80
C GLU A 58 -79.11 -4.94 30.27
N SER A 59 -79.89 -6.02 30.33
CA SER A 59 -79.48 -7.33 29.77
C SER A 59 -79.33 -7.28 28.24
N ALA A 60 -80.22 -6.57 27.54
CA ALA A 60 -80.12 -6.38 26.10
C ALA A 60 -78.88 -5.54 25.72
N ASP A 61 -78.63 -4.45 26.44
CA ASP A 61 -77.45 -3.59 26.24
C ASP A 61 -76.15 -4.38 26.49
N GLN A 62 -76.09 -5.18 27.58
CA GLN A 62 -74.96 -6.07 27.86
C GLN A 62 -74.75 -7.11 26.75
N THR A 63 -75.82 -7.67 26.21
CA THR A 63 -75.74 -8.64 25.11
C THR A 63 -75.12 -8.01 23.85
N GLN A 64 -75.49 -6.77 23.52
CA GLN A 64 -74.89 -6.05 22.39
C GLN A 64 -73.40 -5.78 22.61
N VAL A 65 -73.00 -5.37 23.82
CA VAL A 65 -71.59 -5.15 24.16
C VAL A 65 -70.78 -6.45 24.03
N ILE A 66 -71.32 -7.57 24.52
CA ILE A 66 -70.65 -8.89 24.40
C ILE A 66 -70.48 -9.29 22.93
N GLN A 67 -71.49 -9.06 22.09
CA GLN A 67 -71.40 -9.34 20.65
C GLN A 67 -70.33 -8.51 19.96
N GLU A 68 -70.27 -7.21 20.26
CA GLU A 68 -69.26 -6.32 19.67
C GLU A 68 -67.84 -6.68 20.14
N LEU A 69 -67.65 -6.96 21.43
CA LEU A 69 -66.35 -7.43 21.95
C LEU A 69 -65.93 -8.76 21.31
N SER A 70 -66.87 -9.68 21.10
CA SER A 70 -66.60 -10.95 20.42
C SER A 70 -66.15 -10.74 18.98
N ARG A 71 -66.80 -9.81 18.25
CA ARG A 71 -66.42 -9.43 16.90
C ARG A 71 -65.02 -8.82 16.83
N GLN A 72 -64.70 -7.92 17.76
CA GLN A 72 -63.37 -7.30 17.86
C GLN A 72 -62.29 -8.32 18.20
N LEU A 73 -62.58 -9.27 19.09
CA LEU A 73 -61.64 -10.34 19.45
C LEU A 73 -61.32 -11.23 18.25
N GLU A 74 -62.33 -11.62 17.46
CA GLU A 74 -62.10 -12.43 16.25
C GLU A 74 -61.33 -11.66 15.18
N ALA A 75 -61.62 -10.37 14.99
CA ALA A 75 -60.83 -9.52 14.09
C ALA A 75 -59.37 -9.40 14.53
N ALA A 76 -59.13 -9.23 15.83
CA ALA A 76 -57.77 -9.18 16.39
C ALA A 76 -57.03 -10.51 16.21
N LYS A 77 -57.69 -11.66 16.47
CA LYS A 77 -57.10 -12.99 16.22
C LYS A 77 -56.72 -13.18 14.76
N ALA A 78 -57.60 -12.81 13.83
CA ALA A 78 -57.32 -12.90 12.40
C ALA A 78 -56.12 -12.02 11.99
N SER A 79 -56.05 -10.80 12.53
CA SER A 79 -54.92 -9.89 12.29
C SER A 79 -53.61 -10.45 12.83
N THR A 80 -53.59 -11.03 14.04
CA THR A 80 -52.39 -11.61 14.62
C THR A 80 -51.91 -12.82 13.82
N GLN A 81 -52.82 -13.71 13.41
CA GLN A 81 -52.47 -14.85 12.57
C GLN A 81 -51.90 -14.43 11.22
N GLN A 82 -52.39 -13.34 10.63
CA GLN A 82 -51.82 -12.82 9.40
C GLN A 82 -50.41 -12.26 9.62
N ALA A 83 -50.21 -11.48 10.69
CA ALA A 83 -48.90 -10.96 11.04
C ALA A 83 -47.87 -12.07 11.31
N GLU A 84 -48.27 -13.18 11.95
CA GLU A 84 -47.41 -14.35 12.14
C GLU A 84 -46.98 -14.97 10.82
N ARG A 85 -47.90 -15.12 9.86
CA ARG A 85 -47.58 -15.64 8.51
C ARG A 85 -46.64 -14.73 7.75
N ASP A 86 -46.85 -13.42 7.84
CA ASP A 86 -46.00 -12.42 7.18
C ASP A 86 -44.59 -12.41 7.79
N LEU A 87 -44.49 -12.52 9.11
CA LEU A 87 -43.21 -12.64 9.83
C LEU A 87 -42.45 -13.92 9.43
N ASP A 88 -43.15 -15.06 9.34
CA ASP A 88 -42.54 -16.32 8.91
C ASP A 88 -42.09 -16.28 7.45
N SER A 89 -42.86 -15.63 6.57
CA SER A 89 -42.49 -15.40 5.18
C SER A 89 -41.23 -14.53 5.08
N ALA A 90 -41.19 -13.42 5.80
CA ALA A 90 -40.03 -12.52 5.85
C ALA A 90 -38.78 -13.23 6.39
N ARG A 91 -38.93 -14.06 7.43
CA ARG A 91 -37.83 -14.88 7.99
C ARG A 91 -37.28 -15.85 6.95
N ARG A 92 -38.13 -16.54 6.19
CA ARG A 92 -37.69 -17.46 5.11
C ARG A 92 -36.97 -16.72 4.00
N GLN A 93 -37.46 -15.55 3.59
CA GLN A 93 -36.82 -14.74 2.56
C GLN A 93 -35.44 -14.24 3.03
N ALA A 94 -35.33 -13.76 4.27
CA ALA A 94 -34.06 -13.35 4.86
C ALA A 94 -33.04 -14.51 4.92
N ALA A 95 -33.48 -15.71 5.31
CA ALA A 95 -32.64 -16.90 5.34
C ALA A 95 -32.19 -17.34 3.94
N ALA A 96 -33.07 -17.27 2.94
CA ALA A 96 -32.73 -17.57 1.55
C ALA A 96 -31.70 -16.57 1.00
N TRP A 97 -31.89 -15.28 1.23
CA TRP A 97 -30.96 -14.24 0.80
C TRP A 97 -29.59 -14.37 1.46
N ALA A 98 -29.55 -14.66 2.77
CA ALA A 98 -28.29 -14.93 3.47
C ALA A 98 -27.54 -16.14 2.88
N SER A 99 -28.27 -17.20 2.54
CA SER A 99 -27.67 -18.40 1.91
C SER A 99 -27.12 -18.10 0.52
N GLU A 100 -27.84 -17.32 -0.29
CA GLU A 100 -27.40 -16.90 -1.61
C GLU A 100 -26.15 -16.02 -1.56
N GLN A 101 -26.07 -15.08 -0.59
CA GLN A 101 -24.89 -14.25 -0.37
C GLN A 101 -23.64 -15.09 -0.04
N VAL A 102 -23.77 -16.06 0.87
CA VAL A 102 -22.68 -16.97 1.22
C VAL A 102 -22.24 -17.78 0.01
N GLN A 103 -23.19 -18.32 -0.77
CA GLN A 103 -22.87 -19.09 -1.97
C GLN A 103 -22.16 -18.24 -3.04
N GLN A 104 -22.60 -17.00 -3.30
CA GLN A 104 -21.92 -16.10 -4.22
C GLN A 104 -20.52 -15.72 -3.75
N GLN A 105 -20.35 -15.48 -2.45
CA GLN A 105 -19.03 -15.19 -1.88
C GLN A 105 -18.07 -16.38 -2.07
N GLN A 106 -18.55 -17.60 -1.85
CA GLN A 106 -17.76 -18.81 -2.02
C GLN A 106 -17.36 -19.06 -3.49
N LEU A 107 -18.28 -18.80 -4.43
CA LEU A 107 -18.00 -18.85 -5.87
C LEU A 107 -16.94 -17.83 -6.30
N ARG A 108 -17.00 -16.59 -5.78
CA ARG A 108 -15.98 -15.57 -6.05
C ARG A 108 -14.61 -16.00 -5.54
N LEU A 109 -14.53 -16.49 -4.30
CA LEU A 109 -13.27 -16.96 -3.72
C LEU A 109 -12.66 -18.12 -4.53
N GLN A 110 -13.48 -19.07 -4.99
CA GLN A 110 -13.02 -20.16 -5.85
C GLN A 110 -12.50 -19.66 -7.20
N SER A 111 -13.20 -18.71 -7.83
CA SER A 111 -12.77 -18.09 -9.09
C SER A 111 -11.45 -17.33 -8.92
N GLU A 112 -11.30 -16.55 -7.85
CA GLU A 112 -10.07 -15.80 -7.55
C GLU A 112 -8.90 -16.74 -7.28
N GLN A 113 -9.12 -17.84 -6.56
CA GLN A 113 -8.09 -18.86 -6.33
C GLN A 113 -7.66 -19.54 -7.63
N ALA A 114 -8.61 -19.88 -8.51
CA ALA A 114 -8.30 -20.46 -9.81
C ALA A 114 -7.49 -19.49 -10.69
N GLN A 115 -7.87 -18.21 -10.74
CA GLN A 115 -7.15 -17.17 -11.47
C GLN A 115 -5.72 -16.99 -10.94
N ARG A 116 -5.55 -16.85 -9.63
CA ARG A 116 -4.21 -16.76 -9.03
C ARG A 116 -3.35 -17.99 -9.30
N GLY A 117 -3.95 -19.18 -9.28
CA GLY A 117 -3.26 -20.43 -9.64
C GLY A 117 -2.77 -20.42 -11.08
N GLN A 118 -3.60 -19.93 -12.01
CA GLN A 118 -3.25 -19.81 -13.43
C GLN A 118 -2.12 -18.79 -13.64
N GLU A 119 -2.24 -17.60 -13.04
CA GLU A 119 -1.21 -16.54 -13.13
C GLU A 119 0.14 -17.01 -12.57
N ALA A 120 0.14 -17.74 -11.45
CA ALA A 120 1.36 -18.31 -10.88
C ALA A 120 1.99 -19.38 -11.80
N ALA A 121 1.18 -20.22 -12.44
CA ALA A 121 1.67 -21.21 -13.39
C ALA A 121 2.28 -20.56 -14.65
N ASP A 122 1.64 -19.52 -15.18
CA ASP A 122 2.13 -18.78 -16.34
C ASP A 122 3.43 -18.02 -16.01
N ALA A 123 3.51 -17.41 -14.83
CA ALA A 123 4.74 -16.75 -14.34
C ALA A 123 5.89 -17.75 -14.16
N LEU A 124 5.62 -18.94 -13.60
CA LEU A 124 6.62 -20.00 -13.46
C LEU A 124 7.13 -20.46 -14.83
N LYS A 125 6.24 -20.65 -15.80
CA LYS A 125 6.60 -21.03 -17.16
C LYS A 125 7.50 -19.98 -17.81
N ALA A 126 7.13 -18.70 -17.72
CA ALA A 126 7.93 -17.61 -18.26
C ALA A 126 9.33 -17.53 -17.61
N ALA A 127 9.42 -17.75 -16.29
CA ALA A 127 10.69 -17.78 -15.57
C ALA A 127 11.59 -18.95 -16.03
N LEU A 128 11.01 -20.13 -16.27
CA LEU A 128 11.76 -21.28 -16.80
C LEU A 128 12.27 -21.01 -18.21
N GLU A 129 11.44 -20.44 -19.09
CA GLU A 129 11.87 -20.08 -20.45
C GLU A 129 12.98 -19.01 -20.43
N ALA A 130 12.89 -18.02 -19.54
CA ALA A 130 13.93 -17.00 -19.38
C ALA A 130 15.25 -17.60 -18.87
N ARG A 131 15.17 -18.52 -17.91
CA ARG A 131 16.35 -19.25 -17.41
C ARG A 131 17.02 -20.06 -18.51
N ASP A 132 16.24 -20.78 -19.31
CA ASP A 132 16.79 -21.62 -20.38
C ASP A 132 17.46 -20.76 -21.47
N ARG A 133 16.89 -19.60 -21.82
CA ARG A 133 17.55 -18.62 -22.71
C ARG A 133 18.85 -18.09 -22.11
N ALA A 134 18.85 -17.71 -20.84
CA ALA A 134 20.05 -17.23 -20.17
C ALA A 134 21.16 -18.30 -20.16
N GLN A 135 20.80 -19.56 -19.92
CA GLN A 135 21.75 -20.68 -19.94
C GLN A 135 22.33 -20.91 -21.34
N GLN A 136 21.51 -20.81 -22.39
CA GLN A 136 22.01 -20.89 -23.78
C GLN A 136 22.96 -19.74 -24.11
N THR A 137 22.65 -18.51 -23.69
CA THR A 137 23.54 -17.36 -23.91
C THR A 137 24.87 -17.50 -23.15
N ALA A 138 24.84 -18.03 -21.93
CA ALA A 138 26.06 -18.28 -21.16
C ALA A 138 26.95 -19.32 -21.85
N ALA A 139 26.39 -20.44 -22.30
CA ALA A 139 27.14 -21.47 -23.03
C ALA A 139 27.75 -20.95 -24.34
N ALA A 140 27.03 -20.07 -25.07
CA ALA A 140 27.55 -19.45 -26.28
C ALA A 140 28.75 -18.53 -25.99
N LEU A 141 28.65 -17.70 -24.94
CA LEU A 141 29.74 -16.82 -24.51
C LEU A 141 30.96 -17.61 -24.02
N GLU A 142 30.77 -18.70 -23.27
CA GLU A 142 31.86 -19.58 -22.85
C GLU A 142 32.60 -20.20 -24.05
N ALA A 143 31.86 -20.62 -25.08
CA ALA A 143 32.44 -21.15 -26.29
C ALA A 143 33.25 -20.09 -27.06
N GLU A 144 32.71 -18.87 -27.17
CA GLU A 144 33.39 -17.74 -27.81
C GLU A 144 34.69 -17.36 -27.08
N LEU A 145 34.64 -17.28 -25.75
CA LEU A 145 35.79 -16.95 -24.91
C LEU A 145 36.88 -18.03 -25.00
N THR A 146 36.48 -19.30 -25.04
CA THR A 146 37.39 -20.43 -25.26
C THR A 146 38.08 -20.33 -26.64
N ASN A 147 37.33 -19.95 -27.68
CA ASN A 147 37.88 -19.77 -29.02
C ASN A 147 38.85 -18.59 -29.09
N GLN A 148 38.50 -17.45 -28.48
CA GLN A 148 39.39 -16.28 -28.40
C GLN A 148 40.68 -16.62 -27.66
N LYS A 149 40.60 -17.37 -26.56
CA LYS A 149 41.79 -17.82 -25.81
C LYS A 149 42.73 -18.64 -26.69
N LYS A 150 42.20 -19.63 -27.43
CA LYS A 150 42.99 -20.44 -28.37
C LYS A 150 43.63 -19.60 -29.48
N ALA A 151 42.91 -18.61 -30.01
CA ALA A 151 43.44 -17.71 -31.03
C ALA A 151 44.60 -16.86 -30.49
N MET A 152 44.47 -16.33 -29.27
CA MET A 152 45.52 -15.56 -28.60
C MET A 152 46.74 -16.42 -28.28
N GLU A 153 46.54 -17.67 -27.84
CA GLU A 153 47.63 -18.63 -27.61
C GLU A 153 48.40 -18.92 -28.92
N ALA A 154 47.68 -19.17 -30.02
CA ALA A 154 48.30 -19.37 -31.33
C ALA A 154 49.08 -18.13 -31.80
N GLN A 155 48.55 -16.93 -31.58
CA GLN A 155 49.23 -15.68 -31.93
C GLN A 155 50.50 -15.46 -31.08
N ALA A 156 50.45 -15.77 -29.79
CA ALA A 156 51.60 -15.70 -28.91
C ALA A 156 52.72 -16.65 -29.36
N GLU A 157 52.39 -17.84 -29.82
CA GLU A 157 53.36 -18.81 -30.33
C GLU A 157 54.01 -18.36 -31.66
N ILE A 158 53.24 -17.70 -32.54
CA ILE A 158 53.78 -17.06 -33.75
C ILE A 158 54.76 -15.94 -33.38
N ILE A 159 54.40 -15.08 -32.41
CA ILE A 159 55.29 -14.00 -31.96
C ILE A 159 56.58 -14.61 -31.39
N ARG A 160 56.48 -15.60 -30.50
CA ARG A 160 57.65 -16.26 -29.89
C ARG A 160 58.58 -16.86 -30.94
N THR A 161 58.04 -17.57 -31.92
CA THR A 161 58.84 -18.17 -33.00
C THR A 161 59.50 -17.13 -33.91
N CYS A 162 58.84 -16.00 -34.16
CA CYS A 162 59.45 -14.87 -34.87
C CYS A 162 60.57 -14.21 -34.05
N GLU A 163 60.36 -13.99 -32.75
CA GLU A 163 61.37 -13.45 -31.84
C GLU A 163 62.60 -14.36 -31.75
N GLU A 164 62.41 -15.66 -31.60
CA GLU A 164 63.49 -16.67 -31.59
C GLU A 164 64.29 -16.63 -32.90
N ARG A 165 63.61 -16.49 -34.05
CA ARG A 165 64.27 -16.39 -35.36
C ARG A 165 65.07 -15.09 -35.50
N CYS A 166 64.50 -13.95 -35.11
CA CYS A 166 65.20 -12.66 -35.10
C CYS A 166 66.43 -12.73 -34.18
N LYS A 167 66.28 -13.29 -32.97
CA LYS A 167 67.39 -13.50 -32.04
C LYS A 167 68.49 -14.36 -32.64
N ALA A 168 68.14 -15.48 -33.29
CA ALA A 168 69.12 -16.35 -33.95
C ALA A 168 69.85 -15.62 -35.09
N SER A 169 69.12 -14.85 -35.92
CA SER A 169 69.71 -14.03 -36.98
C SER A 169 70.65 -12.95 -36.42
N HIS A 170 70.27 -12.28 -35.34
CA HIS A 170 71.10 -11.26 -34.69
C HIS A 170 72.36 -11.88 -34.09
N LEU A 171 72.26 -13.07 -33.48
CA LEU A 171 73.43 -13.79 -32.95
C LEU A 171 74.40 -14.17 -34.06
N GLN A 172 73.92 -14.65 -35.21
CA GLN A 172 74.76 -14.93 -36.38
C GLN A 172 75.46 -13.69 -36.90
N GLU A 173 74.76 -12.56 -36.97
CA GLU A 173 75.34 -11.29 -37.39
C GLU A 173 76.37 -10.77 -36.39
N ILE A 174 76.12 -10.89 -35.08
CA ILE A 174 77.09 -10.58 -34.03
C ILE A 174 78.33 -11.48 -34.17
N GLU A 175 78.18 -12.77 -34.43
CA GLU A 175 79.33 -13.66 -34.67
C GLU A 175 80.11 -13.27 -35.93
N ARG A 176 79.43 -12.90 -37.01
CA ARG A 176 80.05 -12.41 -38.25
C ARG A 176 80.84 -11.12 -37.99
N LEU A 177 80.21 -10.14 -37.37
CA LEU A 177 80.83 -8.87 -36.98
C LEU A 177 81.97 -9.08 -35.98
N ASN A 178 81.87 -10.02 -35.04
CA ASN A 178 82.96 -10.37 -34.13
C ASN A 178 84.15 -10.97 -34.88
N LYS A 179 83.92 -11.83 -35.88
CA LYS A 179 84.99 -12.35 -36.75
C LYS A 179 85.64 -11.24 -37.54
N GLU A 180 84.85 -10.39 -38.20
CA GLU A 180 85.36 -9.21 -38.92
C GLU A 180 86.12 -8.28 -37.97
N THR A 181 85.61 -8.06 -36.76
CA THR A 181 86.27 -7.23 -35.74
C THR A 181 87.57 -7.86 -35.27
N GLN A 182 87.65 -9.19 -35.13
CA GLN A 182 88.88 -9.90 -34.81
C GLN A 182 89.89 -9.84 -35.96
N GLU A 183 89.44 -9.95 -37.20
CA GLU A 183 90.28 -9.78 -38.40
C GLU A 183 90.79 -8.35 -38.51
N LEU A 184 89.92 -7.37 -38.31
CA LEU A 184 90.26 -5.96 -38.23
C LEU A 184 91.14 -5.67 -37.03
N HIS A 185 90.99 -6.33 -35.88
CA HIS A 185 91.92 -6.22 -34.74
C HIS A 185 93.26 -6.85 -35.05
N ARG A 186 93.33 -7.98 -35.78
CA ARG A 186 94.61 -8.53 -36.23
C ARG A 186 95.29 -7.59 -37.24
N ALA A 187 94.50 -6.98 -38.14
CA ALA A 187 94.98 -5.97 -39.08
C ALA A 187 95.33 -4.65 -38.38
N LEU A 188 94.60 -4.28 -37.33
CA LEU A 188 94.83 -3.11 -36.50
C LEU A 188 95.98 -3.35 -35.54
N ASP A 189 96.22 -4.54 -35.00
CA ASP A 189 97.42 -4.88 -34.22
C ASP A 189 98.64 -4.88 -35.14
N ALA A 190 98.48 -5.35 -36.40
CA ALA A 190 99.48 -5.15 -37.44
C ALA A 190 99.70 -3.65 -37.76
N ALA A 191 98.65 -2.82 -37.73
CA ALA A 191 98.72 -1.37 -37.94
C ALA A 191 98.96 -0.53 -36.66
N SER A 192 98.85 -1.10 -35.46
CA SER A 192 98.96 -0.46 -34.14
C SER A 192 100.29 -0.81 -33.49
N ASN A 193 100.94 -1.86 -33.98
CA ASN A 193 102.40 -1.87 -34.13
C ASN A 193 102.92 -0.66 -34.95
N SER A 194 102.06 0.07 -35.68
CA SER A 194 102.42 1.31 -36.36
C SER A 194 101.81 2.60 -35.79
N MET A 195 100.77 2.56 -34.94
CA MET A 195 100.17 3.77 -34.35
C MET A 195 99.29 3.46 -33.12
N LYS A 196 99.53 4.15 -32.00
CA LYS A 196 98.70 4.11 -30.77
C LYS A 196 98.08 5.48 -30.48
N LEU A 197 96.94 5.44 -29.73
CA LEU A 197 96.18 6.52 -29.03
C LEU A 197 95.05 7.20 -29.85
N ALA A 198 93.87 7.61 -29.35
CA ALA A 198 93.15 7.58 -28.05
C ALA A 198 91.63 7.92 -28.30
N ALA A 199 90.68 7.31 -27.56
CA ALA A 199 89.77 7.86 -26.52
C ALA A 199 88.61 8.81 -26.94
N ALA A 200 87.37 8.49 -26.52
CA ALA A 200 86.16 9.30 -26.68
C ALA A 200 85.36 9.37 -25.36
N ASP A 201 85.14 10.58 -24.83
CA ASP A 201 84.43 10.83 -23.54
C ASP A 201 83.43 12.02 -23.59
N GLU A 202 83.11 12.56 -24.78
CA GLU A 202 82.21 13.73 -24.92
C GLU A 202 80.78 13.39 -25.39
N SER A 203 80.52 12.18 -25.90
CA SER A 203 79.22 11.80 -26.51
C SER A 203 78.09 11.63 -25.48
N SER A 204 78.39 11.05 -24.31
CA SER A 204 77.36 10.70 -23.31
C SER A 204 76.76 11.92 -22.63
N LYS A 205 77.48 13.05 -22.60
CA LYS A 205 77.04 14.27 -21.93
C LYS A 205 75.94 15.00 -22.72
N GLN A 206 76.04 15.00 -24.05
CA GLN A 206 75.01 15.55 -24.93
C GLN A 206 73.71 14.74 -24.90
N GLU A 207 73.81 13.42 -24.80
CA GLU A 207 72.65 12.53 -24.70
C GLU A 207 71.87 12.75 -23.40
N ILE A 208 72.57 12.93 -22.28
CA ILE A 208 71.95 13.25 -20.97
C ILE A 208 71.18 14.58 -21.03
N ASP A 209 71.72 15.60 -21.68
CA ASP A 209 71.06 16.92 -21.76
C ASP A 209 69.83 16.92 -22.68
N LEU A 210 69.82 16.07 -23.72
CA LEU A 210 68.64 15.84 -24.56
C LEU A 210 67.54 15.11 -23.78
N LEU A 211 67.90 14.07 -23.03
CA LEU A 211 66.95 13.31 -22.20
C LEU A 211 66.32 14.20 -21.13
N LYS A 212 67.08 15.09 -20.48
CA LYS A 212 66.53 16.05 -19.50
C LYS A 212 65.46 16.97 -20.10
N LYS A 213 65.70 17.50 -21.31
CA LYS A 213 64.73 18.36 -22.01
C LYS A 213 63.45 17.61 -22.38
N GLU A 214 63.58 16.36 -22.81
CA GLU A 214 62.43 15.53 -23.18
C GLU A 214 61.60 15.14 -21.94
N VAL A 215 62.25 14.85 -20.80
CA VAL A 215 61.56 14.62 -19.51
C VAL A 215 60.76 15.85 -19.10
N SER A 216 61.37 17.04 -19.07
CA SER A 216 60.66 18.28 -18.71
C SER A 216 59.47 18.59 -19.62
N LYS A 217 59.56 18.24 -20.91
CA LYS A 217 58.47 18.42 -21.87
C LYS A 217 57.31 17.45 -21.60
N ARG A 218 57.61 16.20 -21.23
CA ARG A 218 56.60 15.19 -20.88
C ARG A 218 55.91 15.53 -19.56
N ASP A 219 56.65 16.02 -18.57
CA ASP A 219 56.08 16.46 -17.30
C ASP A 219 55.07 17.60 -17.48
N ALA A 220 55.40 18.58 -18.33
CA ALA A 220 54.48 19.68 -18.66
C ALA A 220 53.21 19.20 -19.39
N ALA A 221 53.33 18.18 -20.25
CA ALA A 221 52.19 17.58 -20.95
C ALA A 221 51.29 16.78 -19.99
N LEU A 222 51.89 16.03 -19.06
CA LEU A 222 51.18 15.28 -18.02
C LEU A 222 50.38 16.23 -17.11
N GLY A 223 50.99 17.30 -16.59
CA GLY A 223 50.29 18.26 -15.74
C GLY A 223 49.10 18.95 -16.43
N LYS A 224 49.18 19.16 -17.76
CA LYS A 224 48.04 19.69 -18.53
C LYS A 224 46.91 18.66 -18.65
N LEU A 225 47.23 17.40 -18.93
CA LEU A 225 46.25 16.31 -19.02
C LEU A 225 45.57 16.05 -17.66
N GLU A 226 46.31 16.12 -16.56
CA GLU A 226 45.78 16.01 -15.20
C GLU A 226 44.78 17.12 -14.89
N LYS A 227 45.13 18.38 -15.21
CA LYS A 227 44.23 19.52 -15.02
C LYS A 227 42.95 19.39 -15.85
N ASP A 228 43.07 19.04 -17.13
CA ASP A 228 41.91 18.84 -18.01
C ASP A 228 41.01 17.69 -17.52
N CYS A 229 41.61 16.63 -16.98
CA CYS A 229 40.90 15.51 -16.37
C CYS A 229 40.15 15.92 -15.10
N GLN A 230 40.80 16.67 -14.20
CA GLN A 230 40.19 17.19 -12.98
C GLN A 230 39.03 18.15 -13.31
N GLU A 231 39.20 19.07 -14.26
CA GLU A 231 38.13 19.99 -14.68
C GLU A 231 36.91 19.25 -15.24
N LYS A 232 37.11 18.19 -16.03
CA LYS A 232 36.01 17.35 -16.54
C LYS A 232 35.25 16.64 -15.41
N HIS A 233 35.96 16.10 -14.42
CA HIS A 233 35.33 15.46 -13.26
C HIS A 233 34.53 16.46 -12.42
N VAL A 234 35.07 17.66 -12.18
CA VAL A 234 34.35 18.73 -11.45
C VAL A 234 33.07 19.12 -12.19
N ARG A 235 33.13 19.38 -13.50
CA ARG A 235 31.93 19.70 -14.30
C ARG A 235 30.90 18.57 -14.30
N LYS A 236 31.34 17.30 -14.36
CA LYS A 236 30.43 16.14 -14.27
C LYS A 236 29.75 16.09 -12.89
N LEU A 237 30.50 16.31 -11.81
CA LEU A 237 29.95 16.34 -10.45
C LEU A 237 28.94 17.48 -10.25
N GLU A 238 29.23 18.67 -10.75
CA GLU A 238 28.30 19.81 -10.68
C GLU A 238 27.00 19.51 -11.45
N ALA A 239 27.09 18.93 -12.64
CA ALA A 239 25.92 18.54 -13.44
C ALA A 239 25.05 17.49 -12.72
N LEU A 240 25.68 16.47 -12.14
CA LEU A 240 24.97 15.43 -11.37
C LEU A 240 24.33 16.00 -10.10
N GLN A 241 25.00 16.92 -9.39
CA GLN A 241 24.43 17.58 -8.21
C GLN A 241 23.20 18.43 -8.55
N VAL A 242 23.21 19.14 -9.68
CA VAL A 242 22.04 19.90 -10.14
C VAL A 242 20.88 18.97 -10.51
N GLN A 243 21.15 17.83 -11.16
CA GLN A 243 20.13 16.82 -11.44
C GLN A 243 19.54 16.22 -10.17
N LEU A 244 20.37 15.88 -9.19
CA LEU A 244 19.91 15.32 -7.91
C LEU A 244 18.93 16.26 -7.20
N ARG A 245 19.26 17.56 -7.10
CA ARG A 245 18.35 18.55 -6.50
C ARG A 245 17.01 18.65 -7.21
N ARG A 246 17.01 18.57 -8.55
CA ARG A 246 15.76 18.59 -9.33
C ARG A 246 14.89 17.37 -9.04
N TYR A 247 15.50 16.18 -8.92
CA TYR A 247 14.74 14.98 -8.56
C TYR A 247 14.23 15.02 -7.12
N GLU A 248 14.99 15.57 -6.18
CA GLU A 248 14.52 15.79 -4.79
C GLU A 248 13.31 16.76 -4.74
N GLU A 249 13.37 17.86 -5.49
CA GLU A 249 12.25 18.81 -5.63
C GLU A 249 11.02 18.17 -6.32
N GLU A 250 11.22 17.36 -7.34
CA GLU A 250 10.13 16.65 -8.02
C GLU A 250 9.49 15.58 -7.12
N ALA A 251 10.29 14.84 -6.35
CA ALA A 251 9.81 13.85 -5.39
C ALA A 251 8.99 14.51 -4.26
N THR A 252 9.44 15.65 -3.74
CA THR A 252 8.69 16.41 -2.72
C THR A 252 7.37 16.95 -3.28
N ASN A 253 7.36 17.46 -4.51
CA ASN A 253 6.12 17.89 -5.17
C ASN A 253 5.15 16.73 -5.41
N LEU A 254 5.63 15.57 -5.87
CA LEU A 254 4.81 14.37 -6.07
C LEU A 254 4.21 13.87 -4.76
N ASN A 255 4.99 13.82 -3.69
CA ASN A 255 4.50 13.45 -2.36
C ASN A 255 3.39 14.39 -1.89
N ARG A 256 3.56 15.70 -2.08
CA ARG A 256 2.51 16.69 -1.75
C ARG A 256 1.22 16.41 -2.52
N VAL A 257 1.31 16.17 -3.83
CA VAL A 257 0.14 15.84 -4.66
C VAL A 257 -0.51 14.53 -4.21
N LEU A 258 0.27 13.51 -3.85
CA LEU A 258 -0.28 12.25 -3.32
C LEU A 258 -1.01 12.44 -2.00
N ASP A 259 -0.49 13.27 -1.11
CA ASP A 259 -1.15 13.57 0.18
C ASP A 259 -2.44 14.38 -0.04
N GLU A 260 -2.43 15.35 -0.94
CA GLU A 260 -3.65 16.08 -1.36
C GLU A 260 -4.70 15.12 -1.94
N GLN A 261 -4.29 14.16 -2.78
CA GLN A 261 -5.20 13.15 -3.35
C GLN A 261 -5.74 12.18 -2.29
N ARG A 262 -4.92 11.74 -1.33
CA ARG A 262 -5.34 10.92 -0.19
C ARG A 262 -6.38 11.64 0.67
N ASN A 263 -6.11 12.90 1.02
CA ASN A 263 -7.05 13.74 1.77
C ASN A 263 -8.37 13.89 1.00
N GLY A 264 -8.30 14.15 -0.32
CA GLY A 264 -9.48 14.23 -1.17
C GLY A 264 -10.27 12.92 -1.30
N MET A 265 -9.61 11.75 -1.23
CA MET A 265 -10.29 10.46 -1.15
C MET A 265 -10.98 10.27 0.19
N GLU A 266 -10.31 10.60 1.30
CA GLU A 266 -10.91 10.49 2.63
C GLU A 266 -12.14 11.39 2.78
N GLU A 267 -12.10 12.60 2.25
CA GLU A 267 -13.25 13.52 2.20
C GLU A 267 -14.40 12.93 1.36
N ARG A 268 -14.10 12.38 0.18
CA ARG A 268 -15.11 11.70 -0.66
C ARG A 268 -15.70 10.48 0.03
N ASP A 269 -14.90 9.67 0.71
CA ASP A 269 -15.38 8.50 1.46
C ASP A 269 -16.25 8.88 2.65
N ARG A 270 -15.97 10.03 3.29
CA ARG A 270 -16.86 10.61 4.32
C ARG A 270 -18.18 11.04 3.69
N LEU A 271 -18.16 11.74 2.56
CA LEU A 271 -19.35 12.15 1.80
C LEU A 271 -20.18 10.95 1.31
N ILE A 272 -19.54 9.91 0.76
CA ILE A 272 -20.23 8.68 0.34
C ILE A 272 -20.90 8.00 1.53
N ARG A 273 -20.24 7.95 2.70
CA ARG A 273 -20.85 7.41 3.92
C ARG A 273 -22.04 8.25 4.38
N GLN A 274 -21.94 9.57 4.35
CA GLN A 274 -23.05 10.48 4.63
C GLN A 274 -24.23 10.27 3.66
N LEU A 275 -23.98 10.31 2.35
CA LEU A 275 -25.02 10.10 1.34
C LEU A 275 -25.66 8.72 1.40
N LYS A 276 -24.89 7.67 1.77
CA LYS A 276 -25.46 6.34 2.03
C LYS A 276 -26.35 6.32 3.27
N SER A 277 -25.98 7.05 4.33
CA SER A 277 -26.84 7.19 5.52
C SER A 277 -28.11 8.00 5.22
N GLU A 278 -28.03 9.02 4.37
CA GLU A 278 -29.18 9.80 3.91
C GLU A 278 -30.08 9.00 2.94
N ASN A 279 -29.52 8.22 2.01
CA ASN A 279 -30.27 7.32 1.11
C ASN A 279 -30.81 6.06 1.81
N GLN A 280 -30.30 5.68 2.98
CA GLN A 280 -30.98 4.66 3.80
C GLN A 280 -32.27 5.20 4.43
N GLN A 281 -32.44 6.54 4.51
CA GLN A 281 -33.68 7.17 4.93
C GLN A 281 -34.66 7.44 3.78
N ASN A 282 -34.19 7.53 2.53
CA ASN A 282 -35.03 7.78 1.35
C ASN A 282 -34.74 6.78 0.21
N THR A 283 -35.77 6.03 -0.20
CA THR A 283 -35.73 4.91 -1.13
C THR A 283 -35.14 5.22 -2.52
N GLY A 284 -33.98 4.63 -2.86
CA GLY A 284 -33.53 4.35 -4.24
C GLY A 284 -32.05 4.69 -4.57
N PRO A 285 -31.37 3.97 -5.50
CA PRO A 285 -29.99 4.28 -5.89
C PRO A 285 -29.95 5.54 -6.78
N SER A 286 -29.39 6.63 -6.26
CA SER A 286 -29.23 7.90 -7.02
C SER A 286 -28.19 7.76 -8.15
N PRO A 287 -28.45 8.32 -9.36
CA PRO A 287 -27.49 8.39 -10.47
C PRO A 287 -26.18 9.12 -10.10
N GLU A 288 -26.19 9.97 -9.06
CA GLU A 288 -24.97 10.59 -8.53
C GLU A 288 -24.03 9.56 -7.90
N LEU A 289 -24.57 8.47 -7.35
CA LEU A 289 -23.79 7.42 -6.71
C LEU A 289 -23.03 6.56 -7.74
N GLU A 290 -23.60 6.38 -8.93
CA GLU A 290 -22.91 5.75 -10.07
C GLU A 290 -21.84 6.66 -10.67
N LYS A 291 -22.11 7.95 -10.80
CA LYS A 291 -21.11 8.93 -11.24
C LYS A 291 -19.91 8.98 -10.29
N LEU A 292 -20.15 9.02 -8.97
CA LEU A 292 -19.08 8.98 -7.97
C LEU A 292 -18.26 7.68 -8.03
N ARG A 293 -18.89 6.53 -8.33
CA ARG A 293 -18.16 5.25 -8.50
C ARG A 293 -17.23 5.27 -9.70
N ALA A 294 -17.69 5.83 -10.82
CA ALA A 294 -16.87 5.97 -12.03
C ALA A 294 -15.67 6.91 -11.78
N GLU A 295 -15.91 8.05 -11.14
CA GLU A 295 -14.85 9.00 -10.77
C GLU A 295 -13.85 8.38 -9.77
N HIS A 296 -14.34 7.58 -8.80
CA HIS A 296 -13.48 6.85 -7.89
C HIS A 296 -12.59 5.83 -8.63
N ALA A 297 -13.16 5.04 -9.55
CA ALA A 297 -12.40 4.05 -10.32
C ALA A 297 -11.31 4.73 -11.18
N GLN A 298 -11.63 5.86 -11.81
CA GLN A 298 -10.66 6.63 -12.59
C GLN A 298 -9.54 7.20 -11.71
N CYS A 299 -9.87 7.69 -10.52
CA CYS A 299 -8.90 8.16 -9.54
C CYS A 299 -7.97 7.03 -9.04
N THR A 300 -8.52 5.84 -8.76
CA THR A 300 -7.73 4.65 -8.40
C THR A 300 -6.73 4.29 -9.49
N GLN A 301 -7.15 4.33 -10.76
CA GLN A 301 -6.26 4.06 -11.89
C GLN A 301 -5.14 5.10 -12.00
N GLN A 302 -5.45 6.38 -11.81
CA GLN A 302 -4.42 7.44 -11.82
C GLN A 302 -3.43 7.30 -10.65
N ILE A 303 -3.90 6.92 -9.47
CA ILE A 303 -3.04 6.67 -8.31
C ILE A 303 -2.08 5.52 -8.62
N GLN A 304 -2.57 4.41 -9.19
CA GLN A 304 -1.70 3.29 -9.58
C GLN A 304 -0.63 3.72 -10.61
N GLN A 305 -1.01 4.51 -11.62
CA GLN A 305 -0.04 5.03 -12.60
C GLN A 305 1.00 5.94 -11.95
N LYS A 306 0.59 6.81 -11.02
CA LYS A 306 1.50 7.70 -10.30
C LYS A 306 2.41 6.94 -9.34
N GLN A 307 1.91 5.87 -8.72
CA GLN A 307 2.69 4.99 -7.86
C GLN A 307 3.81 4.30 -8.64
N GLN A 308 3.51 3.76 -9.83
CA GLN A 308 4.51 3.16 -10.72
C GLN A 308 5.55 4.18 -11.22
N GLN A 309 5.11 5.42 -11.52
CA GLN A 309 6.04 6.50 -11.87
C GLN A 309 6.97 6.84 -10.70
N LEU A 310 6.45 6.88 -9.47
CA LEU A 310 7.23 7.18 -8.28
C LEU A 310 8.25 6.07 -7.96
N GLU A 311 7.86 4.79 -8.08
CA GLU A 311 8.79 3.66 -7.96
C GLU A 311 9.93 3.74 -8.98
N THR A 312 9.62 4.12 -10.21
CA THR A 312 10.62 4.29 -11.28
C THR A 312 11.60 5.42 -10.95
N LEU A 313 11.10 6.57 -10.50
CA LEU A 313 11.94 7.72 -10.12
C LEU A 313 12.79 7.42 -8.88
N MET A 314 12.24 6.71 -7.88
CA MET A 314 13.00 6.29 -6.71
C MET A 314 14.18 5.39 -7.09
N LYS A 315 13.96 4.43 -7.99
CA LYS A 315 15.03 3.57 -8.50
C LYS A 315 16.10 4.39 -9.23
N GLN A 316 15.71 5.33 -10.08
CA GLN A 316 16.65 6.22 -10.77
C GLN A 316 17.46 7.08 -9.81
N LEU A 317 16.84 7.61 -8.75
CA LEU A 317 17.52 8.40 -7.73
C LEU A 317 18.55 7.55 -6.95
N GLU A 318 18.17 6.33 -6.59
CA GLU A 318 19.09 5.39 -5.96
C GLU A 318 20.27 5.08 -6.89
N ASP A 319 20.04 4.83 -8.18
CA ASP A 319 21.09 4.50 -9.17
C ASP A 319 22.05 5.67 -9.38
N GLN A 320 21.54 6.91 -9.42
CA GLN A 320 22.39 8.09 -9.45
C GLN A 320 23.21 8.30 -8.18
N ALA A 321 22.62 8.02 -7.01
CA ALA A 321 23.35 8.11 -5.74
C ALA A 321 24.51 7.10 -5.68
N GLU A 322 24.30 5.88 -6.19
CA GLU A 322 25.35 4.87 -6.31
C GLU A 322 26.44 5.30 -7.30
N GLU A 323 26.09 5.85 -8.47
CA GLU A 323 27.07 6.35 -9.44
C GLU A 323 27.92 7.49 -8.86
N ILE A 324 27.31 8.44 -8.15
CA ILE A 324 28.01 9.55 -7.50
C ILE A 324 28.98 9.04 -6.45
N LEU A 325 28.55 8.10 -5.60
CA LEU A 325 29.40 7.51 -4.57
C LEU A 325 30.55 6.72 -5.18
N SER A 326 30.31 5.92 -6.22
CA SER A 326 31.37 5.18 -6.93
C SER A 326 32.39 6.13 -7.56
N THR A 327 31.91 7.16 -8.28
CA THR A 327 32.77 8.16 -8.92
C THR A 327 33.62 8.92 -7.88
N LYS A 328 33.04 9.28 -6.73
CA LYS A 328 33.78 9.93 -5.63
C LYS A 328 34.81 9.00 -5.02
N ILE A 329 34.48 7.73 -4.80
CA ILE A 329 35.40 6.71 -4.28
C ILE A 329 36.58 6.51 -5.24
N GLU A 330 36.31 6.40 -6.55
CA GLU A 330 37.34 6.26 -7.59
C GLU A 330 38.28 7.46 -7.64
N ALA A 331 37.73 8.68 -7.69
CA ALA A 331 38.51 9.92 -7.71
C ALA A 331 39.39 10.07 -6.46
N LEU A 332 38.83 9.75 -5.28
CA LEU A 332 39.56 9.85 -4.01
C LEU A 332 40.63 8.75 -3.88
N THR A 333 40.37 7.56 -4.43
CA THR A 333 41.35 6.46 -4.51
C THR A 333 42.52 6.84 -5.42
N ALA A 334 42.26 7.46 -6.57
CA ALA A 334 43.29 7.96 -7.47
C ALA A 334 44.16 9.04 -6.79
N ALA A 335 43.52 10.02 -6.12
CA ALA A 335 44.23 11.07 -5.39
C ALA A 335 45.09 10.51 -4.22
N LEU A 336 44.62 9.46 -3.55
CA LEU A 336 45.40 8.75 -2.53
C LEU A 336 46.61 8.03 -3.12
N ALA A 337 46.45 7.37 -4.27
CA ALA A 337 47.54 6.70 -4.97
C ALA A 337 48.63 7.71 -5.41
N GLU A 338 48.23 8.86 -5.93
CA GLU A 338 49.13 9.96 -6.29
C GLU A 338 49.89 10.49 -5.07
N LYS A 339 49.20 10.75 -3.94
CA LYS A 339 49.85 11.18 -2.70
C LYS A 339 50.85 10.16 -2.18
N ASN A 340 50.52 8.86 -2.22
CA ASN A 340 51.43 7.80 -1.81
C ASN A 340 52.67 7.74 -2.72
N ALA A 341 52.50 7.92 -4.03
CA ALA A 341 53.60 7.99 -4.98
C ALA A 341 54.52 9.20 -4.71
N ASN A 342 53.93 10.37 -4.41
CA ASN A 342 54.68 11.59 -4.08
C ASN A 342 55.48 11.45 -2.77
N ILE A 343 54.90 10.82 -1.73
CA ILE A 343 55.63 10.51 -0.49
C ILE A 343 56.81 9.57 -0.78
N ALA A 344 56.56 8.47 -1.49
CA ALA A 344 57.59 7.50 -1.84
C ALA A 344 58.71 8.12 -2.69
N LEU A 345 58.40 9.04 -3.60
CA LEU A 345 59.37 9.73 -4.44
C LEU A 345 60.28 10.65 -3.60
N ILE A 346 59.73 11.37 -2.62
CA ILE A 346 60.52 12.21 -1.70
C ILE A 346 61.39 11.34 -0.79
N GLU A 347 60.86 10.23 -0.28
CA GLU A 347 61.60 9.31 0.59
C GLU A 347 62.75 8.59 -0.15
N THR A 348 62.55 8.22 -1.42
CA THR A 348 63.56 7.51 -2.23
C THR A 348 64.62 8.43 -2.85
N SER A 349 64.33 9.73 -2.99
CA SER A 349 65.29 10.70 -3.52
C SER A 349 66.37 11.14 -2.50
N GLY A 350 66.35 10.61 -1.27
CA GLY A 350 67.42 10.78 -0.27
C GLY A 350 67.55 12.19 0.31
N SER A 351 66.59 13.07 0.05
CA SER A 351 66.58 14.45 0.54
C SER A 351 66.20 14.50 2.02
N THR A 352 67.19 14.71 2.91
CA THR A 352 67.00 14.80 4.38
C THR A 352 66.79 16.23 4.88
N ASN A 353 66.59 17.19 3.97
CA ASN A 353 66.47 18.61 4.32
C ASN A 353 65.16 18.86 5.09
N ALA A 354 65.18 19.81 6.04
CA ALA A 354 64.02 20.12 6.89
C ALA A 354 62.74 20.46 6.10
N SER A 355 62.87 21.07 4.92
CA SER A 355 61.75 21.36 4.02
C SER A 355 61.12 20.09 3.43
N ALA A 356 61.92 19.08 3.09
CA ALA A 356 61.42 17.80 2.57
C ALA A 356 60.70 17.01 3.66
N GLN A 357 61.22 17.02 4.89
CA GLN A 357 60.55 16.41 6.05
C GLN A 357 59.22 17.10 6.37
N GLN A 358 59.16 18.43 6.27
CA GLN A 358 57.92 19.19 6.46
C GLN A 358 56.89 18.88 5.36
N ALA A 359 57.31 18.79 4.09
CA ALA A 359 56.43 18.43 2.98
C ALA A 359 55.87 17.01 3.12
N VAL A 360 56.70 16.04 3.53
CA VAL A 360 56.26 14.65 3.79
C VAL A 360 55.23 14.62 4.93
N SER A 361 55.47 15.34 6.03
CA SER A 361 54.53 15.41 7.15
C SER A 361 53.16 16.00 6.75
N GLN A 362 53.15 17.03 5.90
CA GLN A 362 51.92 17.62 5.35
C GLN A 362 51.19 16.63 4.44
N LEU A 363 51.90 16.00 3.50
CA LEU A 363 51.32 14.99 2.59
C LEU A 363 50.76 13.79 3.35
N GLN A 364 51.44 13.32 4.40
CA GLN A 364 50.97 12.24 5.27
C GLN A 364 49.65 12.62 5.97
N THR A 365 49.55 13.85 6.48
CA THR A 365 48.34 14.37 7.14
C THR A 365 47.15 14.43 6.18
N GLU A 366 47.37 14.96 4.97
CA GLU A 366 46.34 15.04 3.93
C GLU A 366 45.93 13.65 3.43
N ARG A 367 46.88 12.73 3.28
CA ARG A 367 46.63 11.31 2.96
C ARG A 367 45.76 10.67 4.03
N ASP A 368 46.04 10.89 5.32
CA ASP A 368 45.24 10.34 6.41
C ASP A 368 43.82 10.91 6.44
N GLN A 369 43.64 12.19 6.12
CA GLN A 369 42.32 12.81 5.97
C GLN A 369 41.54 12.22 4.79
N MET A 370 42.18 12.09 3.63
CA MET A 370 41.57 11.46 2.45
C MET A 370 41.21 10.00 2.74
N GLN A 371 42.05 9.26 3.45
CA GLN A 371 41.77 7.87 3.79
C GLN A 371 40.58 7.72 4.75
N LYS A 372 40.36 8.69 5.65
CA LYS A 372 39.14 8.75 6.47
C LYS A 372 37.90 9.04 5.61
N GLN A 373 37.99 9.99 4.69
CA GLN A 373 36.90 10.30 3.76
C GLN A 373 36.55 9.11 2.86
N LEU A 374 37.55 8.36 2.38
CA LEU A 374 37.35 7.15 1.59
C LEU A 374 36.51 6.13 2.35
N ARG A 375 36.88 5.84 3.61
CA ARG A 375 36.14 4.90 4.46
C ARG A 375 34.69 5.35 4.65
N GLN A 376 34.47 6.64 4.93
CA GLN A 376 33.12 7.18 5.12
C GLN A 376 32.26 7.02 3.86
N LEU A 377 32.81 7.33 2.68
CA LEU A 377 32.12 7.17 1.41
C LEU A 377 31.84 5.69 1.08
N SER A 378 32.80 4.80 1.33
CA SER A 378 32.59 3.36 1.17
C SER A 378 31.48 2.84 2.09
N PHE A 379 31.45 3.26 3.36
CA PHE A 379 30.36 2.89 4.28
C PHE A 379 29.01 3.44 3.83
N ALA A 380 28.95 4.68 3.33
CA ALA A 380 27.72 5.26 2.81
C ALA A 380 27.19 4.50 1.59
N ARG A 381 28.09 4.08 0.69
CA ARG A 381 27.73 3.25 -0.48
C ARG A 381 27.20 1.88 -0.05
N ASP A 382 27.91 1.21 0.86
CA ASP A 382 27.51 -0.13 1.31
C ASP A 382 26.17 -0.07 2.07
N ALA A 383 25.91 1.00 2.84
CA ALA A 383 24.62 1.24 3.49
C ALA A 383 23.48 1.45 2.47
N LEU A 384 23.74 2.17 1.37
CA LEU A 384 22.78 2.35 0.28
C LEU A 384 22.49 1.01 -0.41
N THR A 385 23.51 0.20 -0.70
CA THR A 385 23.35 -1.14 -1.27
C THR A 385 22.55 -2.05 -0.34
N GLU A 386 22.76 -1.97 0.97
CA GLU A 386 22.02 -2.79 1.94
C GLU A 386 20.56 -2.33 2.08
N GLN A 387 20.30 -1.02 2.04
CA GLN A 387 18.94 -0.47 2.03
C GLN A 387 18.14 -0.95 0.82
N ARG A 388 18.77 -1.10 -0.36
CA ARG A 388 18.15 -1.68 -1.55
C ARG A 388 17.74 -3.14 -1.38
N LYS A 389 18.50 -3.93 -0.62
CA LYS A 389 18.19 -5.35 -0.39
C LYS A 389 17.05 -5.57 0.60
N MET A 390 16.76 -4.59 1.45
CA MET A 390 15.70 -4.65 2.46
C MET A 390 14.32 -4.18 1.96
N ARG A 391 14.26 -3.61 0.75
CA ARG A 391 13.02 -3.23 0.05
C ARG A 391 12.64 -4.32 -0.93
#